data_AF-A0A5J6Q7T7-F1
#
_entry.id   AF-A0A5J6Q7T7-F1
#
_cell.length_a   1.000
_cell.length_b   1.000
_cell.length_c   1.000
_cell.angle_alpha   90.00
_cell.angle_beta   90.00
_cell.angle_gamma   90.00
#
_symmetry.space_group_name_H-M   'P 1'
#
loop_
_entity.id
_entity.type
_entity.pdbx_description
1 polymer ?
#
loop_
_entity_poly.entity_id
_entity_poly.type
_entity_poly.pdbx_seq_one_letter_code
_entity_poly.pdbx_strand_id
1 'polypeptide(L)'
;MPRLTDRHPWLFQARVHQKRLERRWQDALGRTPFARTGSSESLACRQTRHQSLLRRRLGDSDPQLQENKIINLGLANRHIDGLILQPGEVFSFWSCVGRTTAARGYVDGMQLSRGEVRTGIGGGLCQLANLLYWMALHTPLTVSERHHHSFDPFPDEQRTLPFGSGAGVFYNYIDLRFTNPTSQPFQLRVWLTDHHLKGAIHTSDTWPVSYHVFERQHRFRRDGDRIIRSNEIWRSRIDKASGKQLGEELLMHNRSEVKYAVDPAVLMECQTESRSSEDRAQDRVDSDEWPGVNEAAEATSDQDNSALLDSNPGEEQRVDSSSG
;
A
#
# COMPACT_ATOMS: atom_id res chain seq x y z
N MET A 1 21.51 1.80 22.68
CA MET A 1 21.62 3.28 22.80
C MET A 1 20.43 3.90 22.08
N PRO A 2 19.74 4.90 22.67
CA PRO A 2 18.68 5.62 21.96
C PRO A 2 19.27 6.28 20.70
N ARG A 3 18.53 6.28 19.59
CA ARG A 3 19.02 6.82 18.32
C ARG A 3 19.12 8.34 18.42
N LEU A 4 20.00 8.94 17.62
CA LEU A 4 20.17 10.41 17.58
C LEU A 4 18.86 11.14 17.24
N THR A 5 18.00 10.50 16.44
CA THR A 5 16.68 11.02 16.06
C THR A 5 15.64 10.94 17.17
N ASP A 6 15.81 10.04 18.15
CA ASP A 6 14.98 10.04 19.37
C ASP A 6 15.36 11.20 20.32
N ARG A 7 16.53 11.82 20.13
CA ARG A 7 17.00 12.98 20.93
C ARG A 7 16.70 14.33 20.27
N HIS A 8 16.53 14.35 18.95
CA HIS A 8 16.35 15.58 18.17
C HIS A 8 15.31 15.38 17.07
N PRO A 9 14.02 15.68 17.34
CA PRO A 9 12.92 15.49 16.39
C PRO A 9 13.10 16.22 15.04
N TRP A 10 13.87 17.32 15.01
CA TRP A 10 14.13 18.07 13.79
C TRP A 10 15.00 17.31 12.77
N LEU A 11 15.92 16.45 13.22
CA LEU A 11 16.74 15.60 12.34
C LEU A 11 15.88 14.63 11.56
N PHE A 12 14.84 14.12 12.23
CA PHE A 12 13.87 13.24 11.62
C PHE A 12 13.06 13.96 10.53
N GLN A 13 12.53 15.16 10.81
CA GLN A 13 11.83 15.95 9.79
C GLN A 13 12.72 16.22 8.58
N ALA A 14 13.96 16.64 8.82
CA ALA A 14 14.93 16.88 7.76
C ALA A 14 15.16 15.62 6.89
N ARG A 15 15.23 14.44 7.51
CA ARG A 15 15.37 13.16 6.79
C ARG A 15 14.15 12.83 5.92
N VAL A 16 12.94 13.06 6.42
CA VAL A 16 11.70 12.89 5.63
C VAL A 16 11.66 13.87 4.46
N HIS A 17 12.00 15.13 4.70
CA HIS A 17 12.07 16.14 3.65
C HIS A 17 13.09 15.76 2.58
N GLN A 18 14.27 15.31 2.97
CA GLN A 18 15.28 14.79 2.05
C GLN A 18 14.73 13.62 1.22
N LYS A 19 14.07 12.64 1.84
CA LYS A 19 13.49 11.49 1.14
C LYS A 19 12.38 11.87 0.17
N ARG A 20 11.53 12.83 0.53
CA ARG A 20 10.50 13.36 -0.37
C ARG A 20 11.12 14.12 -1.55
N LEU A 21 12.20 14.86 -1.33
CA LEU A 21 12.92 15.55 -2.40
C LEU A 21 13.59 14.55 -3.34
N GLU A 22 14.31 13.58 -2.79
CA GLU A 22 14.92 12.48 -3.54
C GLU A 22 13.87 11.77 -4.42
N ARG A 23 12.71 11.44 -3.84
CA ARG A 23 11.60 10.84 -4.58
C ARG A 23 11.08 11.72 -5.72
N ARG A 24 10.85 13.01 -5.46
CA ARG A 24 10.41 13.96 -6.52
C ARG A 24 11.41 14.02 -7.68
N TRP A 25 12.70 14.00 -7.37
CA TRP A 25 13.76 13.99 -8.38
C TRP A 25 13.76 12.68 -9.17
N GLN A 26 13.66 11.53 -8.51
CA GLN A 26 13.54 10.23 -9.17
C GLN A 26 12.33 10.17 -10.10
N ASP A 27 11.19 10.67 -9.65
CA ASP A 27 9.95 10.70 -10.44
C ASP A 27 10.04 11.66 -11.64
N ALA A 28 10.70 12.82 -11.47
CA ALA A 28 10.91 13.79 -12.55
C ALA A 28 11.92 13.31 -13.61
N LEU A 29 12.94 12.55 -13.19
CA LEU A 29 13.91 11.92 -14.10
C LEU A 29 13.40 10.61 -14.70
N GLY A 30 12.37 10.02 -14.11
CA GLY A 30 11.73 8.80 -14.58
C GLY A 30 11.13 8.98 -15.96
N ARG A 31 11.41 8.02 -16.86
CA ARG A 31 10.87 8.04 -18.23
C ARG A 31 9.46 7.46 -18.32
N THR A 32 9.01 6.75 -17.29
CA THR A 32 7.74 6.05 -17.32
C THR A 32 6.61 6.98 -16.89
N PRO A 33 5.60 7.23 -17.74
CA PRO A 33 4.51 8.12 -17.41
C PRO A 33 3.62 7.53 -16.31
N PHE A 34 3.18 8.40 -15.40
CA PHE A 34 2.10 8.05 -14.46
C PHE A 34 0.75 8.12 -15.15
N ALA A 35 -0.13 7.19 -14.84
CA ALA A 35 -1.52 7.25 -15.28
C ALA A 35 -2.22 8.48 -14.70
N ARG A 36 -2.90 9.22 -15.58
CA ARG A 36 -3.64 10.44 -15.26
C ARG A 36 -5.02 10.48 -15.90
N THR A 37 -5.29 9.59 -16.83
CA THR A 37 -6.57 9.53 -17.54
C THR A 37 -7.53 8.62 -16.79
N GLY A 38 -8.82 8.93 -16.85
CA GLY A 38 -9.85 8.13 -16.21
C GLY A 38 -11.17 8.26 -16.93
N SER A 39 -12.06 7.30 -16.70
CA SER A 39 -13.44 7.31 -17.18
C SER A 39 -14.38 6.81 -16.09
N SER A 40 -15.58 7.39 -16.02
CA SER A 40 -16.65 6.91 -15.15
C SER A 40 -17.28 5.62 -15.68
N GLU A 41 -17.17 5.37 -16.99
CA GLU A 41 -17.66 4.13 -17.61
C GLU A 41 -16.63 3.02 -17.42
N SER A 42 -17.11 1.81 -17.11
CA SER A 42 -16.21 0.66 -16.96
C SER A 42 -15.81 0.12 -18.32
N LEU A 43 -14.53 -0.19 -18.50
CA LEU A 43 -14.08 -1.01 -19.63
C LEU A 43 -14.81 -2.36 -19.62
N ALA A 44 -15.02 -2.92 -20.80
CA ALA A 44 -15.99 -4.01 -21.03
C ALA A 44 -15.70 -5.28 -20.22
N CYS A 45 -14.43 -5.64 -20.04
CA CYS A 45 -14.04 -6.94 -19.50
C CYS A 45 -13.49 -6.85 -18.08
N ARG A 46 -14.25 -7.32 -17.09
CA ARG A 46 -13.77 -7.41 -15.69
C ARG A 46 -12.78 -8.56 -15.51
N GLN A 47 -11.58 -8.26 -15.05
CA GLN A 47 -10.53 -9.25 -14.79
C GLN A 47 -10.56 -9.81 -13.37
N THR A 48 -10.68 -8.94 -12.38
CA THR A 48 -10.74 -9.36 -10.98
C THR A 48 -11.60 -8.42 -10.16
N ARG A 49 -12.03 -8.90 -8.99
CA ARG A 49 -12.71 -8.10 -7.97
C ARG A 49 -12.26 -8.55 -6.59
N HIS A 50 -12.19 -7.61 -5.68
CA HIS A 50 -11.92 -7.91 -4.28
C HIS A 50 -12.75 -7.01 -3.37
N GLN A 51 -12.94 -7.44 -2.12
CA GLN A 51 -13.63 -6.65 -1.12
C GLN A 51 -13.04 -6.91 0.26
N SER A 52 -13.02 -5.88 1.10
CA SER A 52 -12.62 -5.96 2.50
C SER A 52 -13.65 -5.29 3.39
N LEU A 53 -13.87 -5.82 4.58
CA LEU A 53 -14.78 -5.24 5.57
C LEU A 53 -14.29 -3.87 6.03
N LEU A 54 -15.19 -2.89 6.07
CA LEU A 54 -14.87 -1.55 6.58
C LEU A 54 -14.71 -1.54 8.09
N ARG A 55 -15.54 -2.29 8.79
CA ARG A 55 -15.56 -2.35 10.25
C ARG A 55 -15.15 -3.73 10.71
N ARG A 56 -14.16 -3.79 11.61
CA ARG A 56 -13.74 -5.02 12.28
C ARG A 56 -13.71 -4.76 13.77
N ARG A 57 -14.02 -5.76 14.60
CA ARG A 57 -13.82 -5.64 16.05
C ARG A 57 -12.31 -5.65 16.30
N LEU A 58 -11.75 -4.49 16.56
CA LEU A 58 -10.33 -4.30 16.87
C LEU A 58 -10.22 -4.00 18.36
N GLY A 59 -10.35 -5.02 19.22
CA GLY A 59 -10.21 -4.90 20.68
C GLY A 59 -10.86 -3.62 21.26
N ASP A 60 -10.08 -2.87 22.02
CA ASP A 60 -10.46 -1.61 22.67
C ASP A 60 -10.28 -0.35 21.80
N SER A 61 -10.17 -0.49 20.47
CA SER A 61 -10.01 0.68 19.59
C SER A 61 -11.25 1.58 19.58
N ASP A 62 -11.02 2.88 19.58
CA ASP A 62 -12.07 3.89 19.48
C ASP A 62 -12.93 3.67 18.21
N PRO A 63 -14.23 3.39 18.35
CA PRO A 63 -15.15 3.22 17.21
C PRO A 63 -15.14 4.42 16.26
N GLN A 64 -14.93 5.64 16.76
CA GLN A 64 -14.89 6.84 15.94
C GLN A 64 -13.75 6.80 14.91
N LEU A 65 -12.61 6.20 15.25
CA LEU A 65 -11.48 6.06 14.32
C LEU A 65 -11.82 5.12 13.15
N GLN A 66 -12.74 4.17 13.34
CA GLN A 66 -13.22 3.33 12.24
C GLN A 66 -14.14 4.10 11.30
N GLU A 67 -14.99 4.98 11.83
CA GLU A 67 -15.84 5.86 11.00
C GLU A 67 -15.00 6.90 10.25
N ASN A 68 -14.03 7.52 10.92
CA ASN A 68 -13.11 8.47 10.30
C ASN A 68 -12.29 7.82 9.17
N LYS A 69 -11.87 6.57 9.34
CA LYS A 69 -11.25 5.79 8.27
C LYS A 69 -12.16 5.70 7.05
N ILE A 70 -13.46 5.47 7.22
CA ILE A 70 -14.40 5.37 6.09
C ILE A 70 -14.49 6.70 5.34
N ILE A 71 -14.49 7.83 6.05
CA ILE A 71 -14.42 9.17 5.46
C ILE A 71 -13.14 9.33 4.63
N ASN A 72 -11.98 9.00 5.21
CA ASN A 72 -10.69 9.09 4.53
C ASN A 72 -10.61 8.20 3.28
N LEU A 73 -11.12 6.97 3.36
CA LEU A 73 -11.21 6.05 2.23
C LEU A 73 -12.12 6.63 1.14
N GLY A 74 -13.24 7.24 1.51
CA GLY A 74 -14.15 7.90 0.59
C GLY A 74 -13.49 9.04 -0.17
N LEU A 75 -12.67 9.85 0.49
CA LEU A 75 -11.89 10.93 -0.13
C LEU A 75 -10.81 10.39 -1.08
N ALA A 76 -10.04 9.39 -0.64
CA ALA A 76 -8.98 8.81 -1.47
C ALA A 76 -9.53 8.06 -2.69
N ASN A 77 -10.65 7.35 -2.54
CA ASN A 77 -11.28 6.60 -3.64
C ASN A 77 -11.67 7.49 -4.81
N ARG A 78 -12.09 8.75 -4.58
CA ARG A 78 -12.45 9.70 -5.65
C ARG A 78 -11.30 9.99 -6.63
N HIS A 79 -10.06 9.79 -6.19
CA HIS A 79 -8.87 10.01 -7.01
C HIS A 79 -8.42 8.74 -7.76
N ILE A 80 -8.98 7.58 -7.44
CA ILE A 80 -8.55 6.28 -7.99
C ILE A 80 -9.67 5.62 -8.80
N ASP A 81 -10.94 5.77 -8.39
CA ASP A 81 -12.06 5.18 -9.14
C ASP A 81 -12.13 5.73 -10.55
N GLY A 82 -12.13 4.83 -11.53
CA GLY A 82 -12.19 5.15 -12.94
C GLY A 82 -10.83 5.38 -13.59
N LEU A 83 -9.72 5.39 -12.84
CA LEU A 83 -8.38 5.59 -13.39
C LEU A 83 -8.04 4.49 -14.41
N ILE A 84 -7.55 4.89 -15.58
CA ILE A 84 -7.12 4.00 -16.66
C ILE A 84 -5.60 4.02 -16.73
N LEU A 85 -5.02 2.82 -16.66
CA LEU A 85 -3.61 2.53 -16.80
C LEU A 85 -3.33 2.09 -18.24
N GLN A 86 -2.84 3.02 -19.07
CA GLN A 86 -2.49 2.73 -20.46
C GLN A 86 -1.25 1.83 -20.56
N PRO A 87 -1.03 1.15 -21.69
CA PRO A 87 0.21 0.44 -21.97
C PRO A 87 1.45 1.27 -21.62
N GLY A 88 2.32 0.70 -20.78
CA GLY A 88 3.55 1.33 -20.31
C GLY A 88 3.40 2.34 -19.16
N GLU A 89 2.18 2.69 -18.74
CA GLU A 89 1.96 3.62 -17.62
C GLU A 89 2.12 2.96 -16.24
N VAL A 90 2.39 3.80 -15.26
CA VAL A 90 2.53 3.43 -13.84
C VAL A 90 1.38 4.00 -13.02
N PHE A 91 0.75 3.12 -12.24
CA PHE A 91 -0.05 3.54 -11.10
C PHE A 91 0.89 3.95 -9.97
N SER A 92 0.63 5.09 -9.33
CA SER A 92 1.26 5.48 -8.07
C SER A 92 0.17 5.94 -7.12
N PHE A 93 0.08 5.31 -5.96
CA PHE A 93 -0.94 5.61 -4.95
C PHE A 93 -0.87 7.09 -4.55
N TRP A 94 0.33 7.58 -4.21
CA TRP A 94 0.48 8.98 -3.79
C TRP A 94 0.45 9.99 -4.92
N SER A 95 0.77 9.61 -6.17
CA SER A 95 0.55 10.47 -7.34
C SER A 95 -0.95 10.73 -7.55
N CYS A 96 -1.80 9.73 -7.28
CA CYS A 96 -3.26 9.87 -7.39
C CYS A 96 -3.86 10.60 -6.19
N VAL A 97 -3.60 10.11 -4.97
CA VAL A 97 -4.26 10.60 -3.74
C VAL A 97 -3.67 11.94 -3.26
N GLY A 98 -2.35 12.12 -3.41
CA GLY A 98 -1.62 13.27 -2.89
C GLY A 98 -1.55 13.31 -1.36
N ARG A 99 -1.10 14.45 -0.80
CA ARG A 99 -0.94 14.63 0.65
C ARG A 99 -2.31 14.65 1.35
N THR A 100 -2.46 13.85 2.41
CA THR A 100 -3.63 13.90 3.29
C THR A 100 -3.51 15.07 4.27
N THR A 101 -4.46 16.01 4.24
CA THR A 101 -4.48 17.17 5.14
C THR A 101 -5.92 17.48 5.56
N ALA A 102 -6.09 18.13 6.72
CA ALA A 102 -7.40 18.59 7.19
C ALA A 102 -8.06 19.54 6.18
N ALA A 103 -7.28 20.43 5.55
CA ALA A 103 -7.77 21.32 4.50
C ALA A 103 -8.35 20.59 3.27
N ARG A 104 -7.90 19.37 3.01
CA ARG A 104 -8.46 18.49 1.96
C ARG A 104 -9.59 17.59 2.47
N GLY A 105 -10.09 17.83 3.69
CA GLY A 105 -11.19 17.11 4.33
C GLY A 105 -10.79 15.81 5.02
N TYR A 106 -9.50 15.43 5.03
CA TYR A 106 -9.07 14.23 5.72
C TYR A 106 -9.16 14.43 7.23
N VAL A 107 -9.58 13.38 7.93
CA VAL A 107 -9.79 13.36 9.38
C VAL A 107 -8.83 12.37 10.05
N ASP A 108 -8.74 12.46 11.37
CA ASP A 108 -7.89 11.57 12.16
C ASP A 108 -8.36 10.13 12.11
N GLY A 109 -7.45 9.23 11.74
CA GLY A 109 -7.71 7.80 11.73
C GLY A 109 -6.55 7.03 12.34
N MET A 110 -6.77 5.73 12.50
CA MET A 110 -5.73 4.84 12.99
C MET A 110 -4.58 4.70 11.98
N GLN A 111 -3.35 4.84 12.46
CA GLN A 111 -2.10 4.62 11.73
C GLN A 111 -1.24 3.65 12.52
N LEU A 112 -0.56 2.74 11.83
CA LEU A 112 0.42 1.86 12.46
C LEU A 112 1.81 2.38 12.14
N SER A 113 2.61 2.65 13.16
CA SER A 113 4.02 3.02 12.99
C SER A 113 4.89 2.50 14.11
N ARG A 114 6.10 2.05 13.77
CA ARG A 114 7.04 1.39 14.69
C ARG A 114 6.42 0.21 15.48
N GLY A 115 5.36 -0.41 14.96
CA GLY A 115 4.62 -1.46 15.67
C GLY A 115 3.65 -0.94 16.73
N GLU A 116 3.49 0.38 16.83
CA GLU A 116 2.53 1.04 17.71
C GLU A 116 1.34 1.58 16.91
N VAL A 117 0.16 1.52 17.53
CA VAL A 117 -1.04 2.16 17.01
C VAL A 117 -1.02 3.64 17.41
N ARG A 118 -1.08 4.53 16.43
CA ARG A 118 -1.14 5.99 16.61
C ARG A 118 -2.33 6.57 15.85
N THR A 119 -2.70 7.79 16.21
CA THR A 119 -3.74 8.55 15.51
C THR A 119 -3.08 9.60 14.61
N GLY A 120 -3.62 9.81 13.41
CA GLY A 120 -3.24 10.94 12.58
C GLY A 120 -4.10 11.11 11.33
N ILE A 121 -4.00 12.30 10.73
CA ILE A 121 -4.79 12.71 9.58
C ILE A 121 -4.61 11.76 8.39
N GLY A 122 -5.72 11.27 7.84
CA GLY A 122 -5.71 10.32 6.72
C GLY A 122 -5.39 8.89 7.15
N GLY A 123 -5.56 8.55 8.43
CA GLY A 123 -5.37 7.20 8.90
C GLY A 123 -6.33 6.19 8.23
N GLY A 124 -5.84 4.95 8.08
CA GLY A 124 -6.57 3.83 7.50
C GLY A 124 -6.45 3.64 5.98
N LEU A 125 -5.73 4.51 5.26
CA LEU A 125 -5.51 4.39 3.81
C LEU A 125 -4.73 3.13 3.37
N CYS A 126 -3.96 2.50 4.28
CA CYS A 126 -3.32 1.21 3.99
C CYS A 126 -4.35 0.14 3.59
N GLN A 127 -5.60 0.22 4.07
CA GLN A 127 -6.66 -0.71 3.64
C GLN A 127 -6.95 -0.60 2.13
N LEU A 128 -6.92 0.61 1.58
CA LEU A 128 -7.09 0.84 0.15
C LEU A 128 -5.87 0.36 -0.65
N ALA A 129 -4.66 0.66 -0.16
CA ALA A 129 -3.43 0.16 -0.78
C ALA A 129 -3.41 -1.38 -0.81
N ASN A 130 -3.79 -2.05 0.27
CA ASN A 130 -3.91 -3.51 0.34
C ASN A 130 -4.90 -4.05 -0.70
N LEU A 131 -6.08 -3.42 -0.82
CA LEU A 131 -7.09 -3.82 -1.81
C LEU A 131 -6.54 -3.73 -3.24
N LEU A 132 -5.93 -2.61 -3.59
CA LEU A 132 -5.37 -2.35 -4.92
C LEU A 132 -4.22 -3.31 -5.24
N TYR A 133 -3.31 -3.49 -4.29
CA TYR A 133 -2.19 -4.41 -4.40
C TYR A 133 -2.67 -5.85 -4.63
N TRP A 134 -3.59 -6.32 -3.80
CA TRP A 134 -4.14 -7.67 -3.93
C TRP A 134 -4.77 -7.89 -5.29
N MET A 135 -5.59 -6.94 -5.76
CA MET A 135 -6.17 -7.03 -7.11
C MET A 135 -5.11 -7.04 -8.20
N ALA A 136 -4.07 -6.21 -8.10
CA ALA A 136 -2.98 -6.18 -9.07
C ALA A 136 -2.26 -7.53 -9.20
N LEU A 137 -2.05 -8.25 -8.11
CA LEU A 137 -1.43 -9.59 -8.15
C LEU A 137 -2.26 -10.58 -9.00
N HIS A 138 -3.57 -10.39 -9.09
CA HIS A 138 -4.48 -11.21 -9.91
C HIS A 138 -4.63 -10.73 -11.36
N THR A 139 -3.71 -9.90 -11.86
CA THR A 139 -3.71 -9.34 -13.23
C THR A 139 -2.34 -9.47 -13.87
N PRO A 140 -2.18 -9.24 -15.18
CA PRO A 140 -0.87 -9.13 -15.82
C PRO A 140 -0.06 -7.89 -15.41
N LEU A 141 -0.59 -7.02 -14.55
CA LEU A 141 0.15 -5.86 -14.06
C LEU A 141 1.36 -6.30 -13.22
N THR A 142 2.42 -5.50 -13.30
CA THR A 142 3.68 -5.76 -12.58
C THR A 142 3.82 -4.78 -11.44
N VAL A 143 3.90 -5.27 -10.20
CA VAL A 143 4.16 -4.43 -9.03
C VAL A 143 5.62 -3.98 -9.07
N SER A 144 5.83 -2.68 -9.25
CA SER A 144 7.16 -2.05 -9.37
C SER A 144 7.64 -1.45 -8.05
N GLU A 145 6.74 -1.16 -7.11
CA GLU A 145 7.07 -0.75 -5.76
C GLU A 145 6.01 -1.24 -4.78
N ARG A 146 6.46 -1.89 -3.71
CA ARG A 146 5.63 -2.28 -2.58
C ARG A 146 6.51 -2.34 -1.34
N HIS A 147 5.97 -1.83 -0.25
CA HIS A 147 6.63 -1.87 1.06
C HIS A 147 5.82 -2.77 2.00
N HIS A 148 6.49 -3.63 2.75
CA HIS A 148 5.84 -4.42 3.79
C HIS A 148 5.79 -3.65 5.11
N HIS A 149 4.89 -4.03 6.02
CA HIS A 149 4.95 -3.54 7.39
C HIS A 149 6.10 -4.23 8.14
N SER A 150 6.82 -3.51 9.00
CA SER A 150 7.98 -4.05 9.73
C SER A 150 7.60 -5.09 10.80
N PHE A 151 6.32 -5.16 11.18
CA PHE A 151 5.81 -6.02 12.24
C PHE A 151 4.51 -6.68 11.82
N ASP A 152 4.25 -7.90 12.31
CA ASP A 152 2.95 -8.58 12.21
C ASP A 152 2.16 -8.38 13.51
N PRO A 153 1.23 -7.41 13.58
CA PRO A 153 0.55 -7.04 14.82
C PRO A 153 -0.62 -7.96 15.17
N PHE A 154 -1.11 -8.78 14.25
CA PHE A 154 -2.33 -9.58 14.44
C PHE A 154 -2.06 -11.08 14.32
N PRO A 155 -2.56 -11.92 15.24
CA PRO A 155 -2.54 -13.38 15.07
C PRO A 155 -3.37 -13.80 13.85
N ASP A 156 -3.21 -15.06 13.41
CA ASP A 156 -3.92 -15.61 12.23
C ASP A 156 -5.43 -15.81 12.39
N GLU A 157 -6.01 -15.27 13.46
CA GLU A 157 -7.45 -15.33 13.69
C GLU A 157 -8.19 -14.63 12.53
N GLN A 158 -8.79 -15.45 11.66
CA GLN A 158 -9.66 -15.06 10.55
C GLN A 158 -8.98 -14.26 9.42
N ARG A 159 -7.71 -14.56 9.12
CA ARG A 159 -7.09 -14.03 7.90
C ARG A 159 -7.72 -14.68 6.66
N THR A 160 -8.27 -13.86 5.78
CA THR A 160 -8.77 -14.28 4.46
C THR A 160 -7.69 -14.22 3.38
N LEU A 161 -6.54 -13.61 3.67
CA LEU A 161 -5.43 -13.41 2.73
C LEU A 161 -4.12 -13.91 3.34
N PRO A 162 -3.16 -14.41 2.52
CA PRO A 162 -1.84 -14.84 2.97
C PRO A 162 -1.08 -13.81 3.80
N PHE A 163 -0.10 -14.25 4.59
CA PHE A 163 0.77 -13.33 5.32
C PHE A 163 1.56 -12.43 4.36
N GLY A 164 1.76 -11.18 4.75
CA GLY A 164 2.49 -10.22 3.92
C GLY A 164 1.81 -9.92 2.57
N SER A 165 0.50 -10.14 2.45
CA SER A 165 -0.29 -9.72 1.28
C SER A 165 -0.71 -8.23 1.30
N GLY A 166 -0.20 -7.45 2.26
CA GLY A 166 -0.45 -6.02 2.38
C GLY A 166 0.65 -5.14 1.78
N ALA A 167 0.30 -3.88 1.53
CA ALA A 167 1.17 -2.80 1.08
C ALA A 167 1.10 -1.62 2.06
N GLY A 168 2.24 -1.26 2.64
CA GLY A 168 2.42 -0.05 3.43
C GLY A 168 2.53 1.19 2.53
N VAL A 169 1.95 2.30 2.96
CA VAL A 169 2.03 3.59 2.26
C VAL A 169 2.28 4.72 3.25
N PHE A 170 3.19 5.64 2.91
CA PHE A 170 3.50 6.85 3.66
C PHE A 170 3.89 8.00 2.72
N TYR A 171 3.17 9.11 2.80
CA TYR A 171 3.31 10.22 1.87
C TYR A 171 4.68 10.93 2.01
N ASN A 172 5.49 11.11 0.97
CA ASN A 172 5.41 10.60 -0.40
C ASN A 172 6.75 9.95 -0.74
N TYR A 173 7.14 8.93 0.02
CA TYR A 173 8.36 8.15 -0.26
C TYR A 173 8.23 6.66 0.05
N ILE A 174 7.09 6.24 0.62
CA ILE A 174 6.67 4.83 0.71
C ILE A 174 5.38 4.74 -0.09
N ASP A 175 5.44 4.16 -1.27
CA ASP A 175 4.33 4.18 -2.24
C ASP A 175 3.93 2.75 -2.65
N LEU A 176 2.73 2.62 -3.20
CA LEU A 176 2.35 1.42 -3.93
C LEU A 176 2.37 1.77 -5.42
N ARG A 177 3.22 1.08 -6.19
CA ARG A 177 3.29 1.27 -7.64
C ARG A 177 3.18 -0.04 -8.39
N PHE A 178 2.44 0.00 -9.49
CA PHE A 178 2.41 -1.07 -10.46
C PHE A 178 2.34 -0.51 -11.88
N THR A 179 3.02 -1.19 -12.80
CA THR A 179 3.12 -0.82 -14.21
C THR A 179 2.18 -1.71 -15.03
N ASN A 180 1.65 -1.17 -16.12
CA ASN A 180 1.00 -1.97 -17.16
C ASN A 180 2.01 -2.37 -18.25
N PRO A 181 2.58 -3.59 -18.23
CA PRO A 181 3.52 -4.03 -19.26
C PRO A 181 2.82 -4.54 -20.54
N THR A 182 1.48 -4.48 -20.59
CA THR A 182 0.70 -5.10 -21.66
C THR A 182 0.35 -4.10 -22.76
N SER A 183 -0.29 -4.58 -23.83
CA SER A 183 -0.82 -3.76 -24.91
C SER A 183 -2.28 -3.30 -24.71
N GLN A 184 -2.95 -3.70 -23.62
CA GLN A 184 -4.33 -3.32 -23.34
C GLN A 184 -4.41 -2.35 -22.14
N PRO A 185 -5.35 -1.39 -22.13
CA PRO A 185 -5.57 -0.53 -20.98
C PRO A 185 -6.24 -1.28 -19.83
N PHE A 186 -5.80 -1.02 -18.60
CA PHE A 186 -6.43 -1.56 -17.38
C PHE A 186 -7.07 -0.46 -16.57
N GLN A 187 -8.33 -0.60 -16.20
CA GLN A 187 -9.05 0.40 -15.42
C GLN A 187 -9.26 -0.07 -13.98
N LEU A 188 -8.92 0.80 -13.02
CA LEU A 188 -9.18 0.62 -11.61
C LEU A 188 -10.56 1.15 -11.27
N ARG A 189 -11.41 0.31 -10.66
CA ARG A 189 -12.69 0.70 -10.08
C ARG A 189 -12.66 0.45 -8.59
N VAL A 190 -13.05 1.45 -7.79
CA VAL A 190 -13.05 1.35 -6.33
C VAL A 190 -14.24 2.11 -5.76
N TRP A 191 -14.98 1.48 -4.85
CA TRP A 191 -16.13 2.11 -4.23
C TRP A 191 -16.36 1.61 -2.81
N LEU A 192 -17.10 2.40 -2.04
CA LEU A 192 -17.55 2.04 -0.71
C LEU A 192 -19.00 1.55 -0.77
N THR A 193 -19.33 0.65 0.13
CA THR A 193 -20.69 0.26 0.50
C THR A 193 -20.82 0.41 2.01
N ASP A 194 -22.01 0.17 2.57
CA ASP A 194 -22.23 0.28 4.02
C ASP A 194 -21.27 -0.60 4.84
N HIS A 195 -20.86 -1.74 4.29
CA HIS A 195 -20.09 -2.74 5.01
C HIS A 195 -18.70 -3.01 4.42
N HIS A 196 -18.46 -2.67 3.15
CA HIS A 196 -17.25 -3.08 2.44
C HIS A 196 -16.61 -1.96 1.64
N LEU A 197 -15.27 -1.94 1.64
CA LEU A 197 -14.47 -1.36 0.59
C LEU A 197 -14.37 -2.40 -0.53
N LYS A 198 -14.80 -2.04 -1.74
CA LYS A 198 -14.81 -2.92 -2.91
C LYS A 198 -13.95 -2.36 -4.02
N GLY A 199 -13.39 -3.25 -4.81
CA GLY A 199 -12.67 -2.88 -6.02
C GLY A 199 -12.83 -3.91 -7.13
N ALA A 200 -12.59 -3.46 -8.35
CA ALA A 200 -12.48 -4.30 -9.52
C ALA A 200 -11.44 -3.73 -10.49
N ILE A 201 -10.77 -4.61 -11.24
CA ILE A 201 -9.93 -4.21 -12.36
C ILE A 201 -10.60 -4.68 -13.65
N HIS A 202 -10.77 -3.77 -14.58
CA HIS A 202 -11.31 -4.03 -15.93
C HIS A 202 -10.22 -3.84 -16.98
N THR A 203 -10.42 -4.40 -18.17
CA THR A 203 -9.61 -4.15 -19.37
C THR A 203 -10.53 -4.08 -20.60
N SER A 204 -10.01 -3.61 -21.73
CA SER A 204 -10.80 -3.44 -22.95
C SER A 204 -11.37 -4.75 -23.48
N ASP A 205 -10.56 -5.81 -23.49
CA ASP A 205 -10.87 -7.07 -24.15
C ASP A 205 -10.75 -8.28 -23.21
N THR A 206 -11.15 -9.46 -23.68
CA THR A 206 -10.96 -10.67 -22.89
C THR A 206 -9.46 -10.94 -22.71
N TRP A 207 -9.05 -11.24 -21.48
CA TRP A 207 -7.68 -11.67 -21.17
C TRP A 207 -7.65 -13.19 -21.03
N PRO A 208 -6.82 -13.91 -21.80
CA PRO A 208 -6.88 -15.38 -21.89
C PRO A 208 -6.33 -16.10 -20.65
N VAL A 209 -5.61 -15.39 -19.78
CA VAL A 209 -4.96 -15.97 -18.60
C VAL A 209 -5.68 -15.55 -17.32
N SER A 210 -5.89 -16.48 -16.41
CA SER A 210 -6.26 -16.19 -15.02
C SER A 210 -5.07 -16.39 -14.09
N TYR A 211 -5.05 -15.63 -12.99
CA TYR A 211 -3.94 -15.60 -12.04
C TYR A 211 -4.46 -16.06 -10.67
N HIS A 212 -3.82 -17.08 -10.11
CA HIS A 212 -4.14 -17.58 -8.77
C HIS A 212 -2.95 -17.31 -7.84
N VAL A 213 -3.18 -16.53 -6.79
CA VAL A 213 -2.17 -16.16 -5.80
C VAL A 213 -2.31 -17.09 -4.60
N PHE A 214 -1.22 -17.68 -4.16
CA PHE A 214 -1.20 -18.65 -3.07
C PHE A 214 0.10 -18.57 -2.26
N GLU A 215 0.08 -19.15 -1.06
CA GLU A 215 1.20 -19.10 -0.10
C GLU A 215 1.99 -20.41 -0.13
N ARG A 216 3.32 -20.31 0.03
CA ARG A 216 4.21 -21.45 0.27
C ARG A 216 5.14 -21.17 1.45
N GLN A 217 5.67 -22.25 2.02
CA GLN A 217 6.70 -22.22 3.06
C GLN A 217 6.40 -21.32 4.27
N HIS A 218 5.12 -21.16 4.63
CA HIS A 218 4.74 -20.39 5.80
C HIS A 218 5.25 -21.09 7.06
N ARG A 219 6.00 -20.34 7.87
CA ARG A 219 6.65 -20.84 9.08
C ARG A 219 6.86 -19.75 10.12
N PHE A 220 6.90 -20.17 11.38
CA PHE A 220 7.38 -19.37 12.49
C PHE A 220 8.71 -19.93 12.97
N ARG A 221 9.70 -19.06 13.16
CA ARG A 221 11.03 -19.42 13.66
C ARG A 221 11.38 -18.56 14.85
N ARG A 222 12.02 -19.17 15.87
CA ARG A 222 12.61 -18.43 16.99
C ARG A 222 14.03 -18.01 16.64
N ASP A 223 14.33 -16.72 16.78
CA ASP A 223 15.65 -16.11 16.57
C ASP A 223 16.03 -15.31 17.83
N GLY A 224 16.77 -15.96 18.74
CA GLY A 224 17.00 -15.44 20.09
C GLY A 224 15.68 -15.23 20.85
N ASP A 225 15.47 -14.01 21.34
CA ASP A 225 14.24 -13.61 22.06
C ASP A 225 13.08 -13.24 21.12
N ARG A 226 13.31 -13.25 19.80
CA ARG A 226 12.32 -12.82 18.81
C ARG A 226 11.70 -14.00 18.11
N ILE A 227 10.44 -13.84 17.69
CA ILE A 227 9.75 -14.78 16.82
C ILE A 227 9.59 -14.12 15.45
N ILE A 228 10.07 -14.80 14.43
CA ILE A 228 9.99 -14.36 13.03
C ILE A 228 8.98 -15.22 12.30
N ARG A 229 8.01 -14.56 11.65
CA ARG A 229 7.12 -15.19 10.69
C ARG A 229 7.64 -14.96 9.29
N SER A 230 7.64 -16.01 8.46
CA SER A 230 8.04 -15.89 7.06
C SER A 230 7.18 -16.77 6.15
N ASN A 231 7.03 -16.35 4.90
CA ASN A 231 6.38 -17.11 3.84
C ASN A 231 6.89 -16.68 2.46
N GLU A 232 6.41 -17.37 1.44
CA GLU A 232 6.51 -16.99 0.05
C GLU A 232 5.12 -16.80 -0.54
N ILE A 233 4.96 -15.76 -1.36
CA ILE A 233 3.75 -15.57 -2.16
C ILE A 233 4.07 -15.92 -3.60
N TRP A 234 3.31 -16.88 -4.13
CA TRP A 234 3.44 -17.37 -5.48
C TRP A 234 2.19 -17.03 -6.30
N ARG A 235 2.36 -17.00 -7.62
CA ARG A 235 1.27 -16.82 -8.57
C ARG A 235 1.34 -17.88 -9.66
N SER A 236 0.27 -18.65 -9.80
CA SER A 236 0.06 -19.55 -10.94
C SER A 236 -0.69 -18.82 -12.05
N ARG A 237 -0.23 -19.02 -13.29
CA ARG A 237 -0.89 -18.56 -14.52
C ARG A 237 -1.64 -19.74 -15.11
N ILE A 238 -2.94 -19.57 -15.34
CA ILE A 238 -3.82 -20.63 -15.83
C ILE A 238 -4.46 -20.13 -17.12
N ASP A 239 -4.35 -20.92 -18.18
CA ASP A 239 -5.06 -20.66 -19.43
C ASP A 239 -6.56 -20.86 -19.23
N LYS A 240 -7.37 -19.83 -19.50
CA LYS A 240 -8.83 -19.87 -19.23
C LYS A 240 -9.58 -20.82 -20.16
N ALA A 241 -9.07 -21.08 -21.36
CA ALA A 241 -9.75 -21.92 -22.34
C ALA A 241 -9.57 -23.41 -22.04
N SER A 242 -8.34 -23.82 -21.71
CA SER A 242 -7.98 -25.22 -21.46
C SER A 242 -7.95 -25.60 -19.98
N GLY A 243 -7.88 -24.63 -19.07
CA GLY A 243 -7.64 -24.86 -17.65
C GLY A 243 -6.19 -25.30 -17.33
N LYS A 244 -5.30 -25.34 -18.33
CA LYS A 244 -3.92 -25.76 -18.14
C LYS A 244 -3.11 -24.70 -17.40
N GLN A 245 -2.34 -25.13 -16.41
CA GLN A 245 -1.35 -24.28 -15.76
C GLN A 245 -0.20 -23.98 -16.73
N LEU A 246 0.01 -22.70 -17.03
CA LEU A 246 1.04 -22.18 -17.92
C LEU A 246 2.39 -21.99 -17.20
N GLY A 247 2.36 -21.90 -15.87
CA GLY A 247 3.55 -21.78 -15.04
C GLY A 247 3.26 -21.10 -13.71
N GLU A 248 4.28 -21.02 -12.88
CA GLU A 248 4.26 -20.31 -11.61
C GLU A 248 5.41 -19.34 -11.54
N GLU A 249 5.20 -18.26 -10.80
CA GLU A 249 6.25 -17.30 -10.48
C GLU A 249 6.18 -16.94 -9.01
N LEU A 250 7.36 -16.79 -8.41
CA LEU A 250 7.51 -16.25 -7.07
C LEU A 250 7.31 -14.74 -7.15
N LEU A 251 6.32 -14.22 -6.42
CA LEU A 251 6.04 -12.79 -6.37
C LEU A 251 6.85 -12.09 -5.28
N MET A 252 6.97 -12.70 -4.10
CA MET A 252 7.75 -12.14 -3.00
C MET A 252 8.07 -13.18 -1.91
N HIS A 253 9.07 -12.85 -1.11
CA HIS A 253 9.27 -13.41 0.23
C HIS A 253 8.75 -12.39 1.25
N ASN A 254 8.06 -12.83 2.29
CA ASN A 254 7.80 -11.96 3.44
C ASN A 254 8.49 -12.50 4.68
N ARG A 255 8.95 -11.57 5.50
CA ARG A 255 9.56 -11.82 6.80
C ARG A 255 9.17 -10.67 7.73
N SER A 256 8.66 -10.97 8.91
CA SER A 256 8.39 -9.95 9.93
C SER A 256 8.52 -10.50 11.34
N GLU A 257 8.90 -9.63 12.26
CA GLU A 257 8.87 -9.93 13.69
C GLU A 257 7.41 -9.97 14.18
N VAL A 258 7.09 -11.01 14.94
CA VAL A 258 5.77 -11.27 15.50
C VAL A 258 5.65 -10.58 16.87
N LYS A 259 4.55 -9.85 17.08
CA LYS A 259 4.30 -9.11 18.32
C LYS A 259 3.23 -9.74 19.23
N TYR A 260 2.76 -10.93 18.89
CA TYR A 260 1.78 -11.69 19.66
C TYR A 260 2.35 -13.04 20.12
N ALA A 261 1.69 -13.67 21.09
CA ALA A 261 2.06 -15.01 21.52
C ALA A 261 1.81 -16.03 20.39
N VAL A 262 2.82 -16.83 20.06
CA VAL A 262 2.72 -17.90 19.07
C VAL A 262 2.71 -19.24 19.79
N ASP A 263 1.81 -20.14 19.37
CA ASP A 263 1.74 -21.49 19.89
C ASP A 263 3.09 -22.20 19.71
N PRO A 264 3.72 -22.70 20.79
CA PRO A 264 4.96 -23.44 20.71
C PRO A 264 4.94 -24.62 19.72
N ALA A 265 3.78 -25.23 19.46
CA ALA A 265 3.64 -26.35 18.53
C ALA A 265 3.93 -25.98 17.07
N VAL A 266 3.78 -24.71 16.68
CA VAL A 266 4.08 -24.22 15.32
C VAL A 266 5.43 -23.51 15.21
N LEU A 267 6.16 -23.38 16.32
CA LEU A 267 7.49 -22.78 16.35
C LEU A 267 8.55 -23.80 15.93
N MET A 268 9.24 -23.53 14.83
CA MET A 268 10.44 -24.27 14.48
C MET A 268 11.63 -23.68 15.24
N GLU A 269 12.36 -24.53 15.97
CA GLU A 269 13.64 -24.15 16.57
C GLU A 269 14.71 -23.99 15.48
N CYS A 270 15.52 -22.94 15.58
CA CYS A 270 16.62 -22.72 14.66
C CYS A 270 17.71 -23.77 14.93
N GLN A 271 17.83 -24.79 14.06
CA GLN A 271 18.98 -25.67 14.09
C GLN A 271 20.23 -24.83 13.73
N THR A 272 21.26 -24.94 14.56
CA THR A 272 22.53 -24.18 14.52
C THR A 272 23.44 -24.53 13.33
N GLU A 273 22.88 -24.88 12.17
CA GLU A 273 23.64 -25.19 10.96
C GLU A 273 23.39 -24.16 9.89
N SER A 274 24.33 -23.20 9.81
CA SER A 274 24.48 -22.17 8.78
C SER A 274 23.25 -21.29 8.52
N ARG A 275 23.28 -20.05 9.06
CA ARG A 275 22.48 -18.94 8.49
C ARG A 275 22.71 -18.93 6.98
N SER A 276 21.65 -19.15 6.21
CA SER A 276 21.75 -19.16 4.75
C SER A 276 22.29 -17.81 4.26
N SER A 277 23.00 -17.80 3.13
CA SER A 277 23.46 -16.55 2.51
C SER A 277 22.31 -15.58 2.20
N GLU A 278 21.10 -16.12 2.00
CA GLU A 278 19.85 -15.38 1.77
C GLU A 278 19.35 -14.69 3.04
N ASP A 279 19.38 -15.36 4.19
CA ASP A 279 19.02 -14.77 5.49
C ASP A 279 19.92 -13.57 5.84
N ARG A 280 21.23 -13.66 5.52
CA ARG A 280 22.18 -12.56 5.73
C ARG A 280 22.03 -11.41 4.74
N ALA A 281 21.60 -11.68 3.51
CA ALA A 281 21.35 -10.66 2.50
C ALA A 281 20.07 -9.87 2.82
N GLN A 282 19.01 -10.55 3.26
CA GLN A 282 17.74 -9.91 3.60
C GLN A 282 17.82 -9.10 4.92
N ASP A 283 18.56 -9.57 5.93
CA ASP A 283 18.83 -8.76 7.14
C ASP A 283 19.52 -7.42 6.79
N ARG A 284 20.39 -7.42 5.78
CA ARG A 284 21.06 -6.21 5.30
C ARG A 284 20.08 -5.29 4.57
N VAL A 285 19.20 -5.85 3.73
CA VAL A 285 18.10 -5.12 3.06
C VAL A 285 17.12 -4.53 4.09
N ASP A 286 16.63 -5.30 5.06
CA ASP A 286 15.71 -4.81 6.12
C ASP A 286 16.37 -3.70 6.97
N SER A 287 17.68 -3.77 7.20
CA SER A 287 18.45 -2.76 7.96
C SER A 287 18.78 -1.50 7.17
N ASP A 288 19.01 -1.62 5.85
CA ASP A 288 19.35 -0.51 4.94
C ASP A 288 18.09 0.18 4.36
N GLU A 289 16.96 -0.54 4.24
CA GLU A 289 15.70 -0.01 3.72
C GLU A 289 14.94 0.86 4.73
N TRP A 290 15.15 0.69 6.04
CA TRP A 290 14.32 1.30 7.10
C TRP A 290 15.02 2.16 8.18
N PRO A 291 16.04 3.00 7.88
CA PRO A 291 16.46 4.01 8.85
C PRO A 291 15.37 5.10 9.05
N GLY A 292 14.65 5.45 7.96
CA GLY A 292 13.75 6.62 7.93
C GLY A 292 12.26 6.35 8.18
N VAL A 293 11.81 5.09 8.30
CA VAL A 293 10.38 4.79 8.53
C VAL A 293 10.08 4.48 9.99
N ASN A 294 11.08 4.05 10.76
CA ASN A 294 10.99 4.18 12.21
C ASN A 294 10.66 5.64 12.51
N GLU A 295 11.50 6.50 12.01
CA GLU A 295 11.37 7.94 12.00
C GLU A 295 9.96 8.48 11.60
N ALA A 296 9.37 8.10 10.46
CA ALA A 296 8.21 8.71 9.78
C ALA A 296 6.98 9.21 10.58
N ALA A 297 6.63 8.61 11.72
CA ALA A 297 5.28 8.79 12.31
C ALA A 297 5.15 9.82 13.43
N GLU A 298 6.19 10.55 13.77
CA GLU A 298 6.10 11.63 14.76
C GLU A 298 5.81 12.99 14.12
N ALA A 299 5.76 13.08 12.79
CA ALA A 299 5.71 14.36 12.08
C ALA A 299 4.32 14.97 11.86
N THR A 300 3.25 14.22 12.13
CA THR A 300 1.90 14.64 11.75
C THR A 300 0.94 14.74 12.92
N SER A 301 1.40 14.48 14.15
CA SER A 301 0.54 14.58 15.33
C SER A 301 0.67 15.89 16.10
N ASP A 302 1.73 16.70 15.89
CA ASP A 302 1.90 17.95 16.65
C ASP A 302 2.56 19.05 15.83
N GLN A 303 1.75 19.97 15.28
CA GLN A 303 1.81 21.40 15.59
C GLN A 303 1.06 22.25 14.54
N ASP A 304 0.25 23.14 15.10
CA ASP A 304 -0.67 24.09 14.50
C ASP A 304 -0.03 25.16 13.61
N ASN A 305 -0.81 25.56 12.60
CA ASN A 305 -1.14 26.94 12.23
C ASN A 305 0.00 27.98 12.10
N SER A 306 0.40 28.27 10.85
CA SER A 306 0.59 29.66 10.41
C SER A 306 0.55 29.77 8.89
N ALA A 307 -0.19 30.77 8.45
CA ALA A 307 -0.38 31.16 7.06
C ALA A 307 0.95 31.38 6.34
N LEU A 308 1.10 30.81 5.15
CA LEU A 308 1.83 31.44 4.06
C LEU A 308 1.12 31.09 2.75
N LEU A 309 0.65 32.15 2.12
CA LEU A 309 0.03 32.22 0.81
C LEU A 309 0.97 31.63 -0.24
N ASP A 310 0.49 30.68 -1.03
CA ASP A 310 1.06 30.45 -2.37
C ASP A 310 -0.05 30.67 -3.39
N SER A 311 0.05 31.85 -3.99
CA SER A 311 -0.76 32.38 -5.07
C SER A 311 -0.48 31.56 -6.33
N ASN A 312 -1.51 30.95 -6.92
CA ASN A 312 -1.42 30.39 -8.27
C ASN A 312 -1.97 31.44 -9.26
N PRO A 313 -1.18 31.95 -10.22
CA PRO A 313 -1.68 32.87 -11.24
C PRO A 313 -2.23 32.07 -12.42
N GLY A 314 -3.43 32.43 -12.88
CA GLY A 314 -3.90 32.07 -14.22
C GLY A 314 -5.19 31.26 -14.24
N GLU A 315 -6.33 31.96 -14.27
CA GLU A 315 -7.41 31.66 -15.20
C GLU A 315 -8.31 32.90 -15.33
N GLU A 316 -8.10 33.64 -16.42
CA GLU A 316 -9.01 34.68 -16.90
C GLU A 316 -10.36 34.04 -17.25
N GLN A 317 -11.41 34.35 -16.49
CA GLN A 317 -12.78 34.18 -16.96
C GLN A 317 -13.23 35.47 -17.64
N ARG A 318 -13.32 35.43 -18.99
CA ARG A 318 -14.16 36.35 -19.75
C ARG A 318 -15.61 35.98 -19.51
N VAL A 319 -16.35 36.90 -18.91
CA VAL A 319 -17.82 36.88 -18.84
C VAL A 319 -18.33 37.74 -19.98
N ASP A 320 -18.86 37.12 -21.04
CA ASP A 320 -19.69 37.80 -22.03
C ASP A 320 -21.06 38.07 -21.40
N SER A 321 -21.43 39.35 -21.34
CA SER A 321 -22.75 39.83 -21.00
C SER A 321 -23.44 40.28 -22.29
N SER A 322 -24.48 39.54 -22.69
CA SER A 322 -25.44 40.00 -23.69
C SER A 322 -26.80 40.16 -23.01
N SER A 323 -27.15 41.42 -22.76
CA SER A 323 -28.50 41.89 -22.44
C SER A 323 -28.55 43.33 -22.94
N GLY A 324 -29.14 43.51 -24.12
CA GLY A 324 -29.20 44.78 -24.86
C GLY A 324 -29.37 44.51 -26.34
#